data_AF-A0A2E6PI29-F1
#
_entry.id   AF-A0A2E6PI29-F1
#
_cell.length_a   1.000
_cell.length_b   1.000
_cell.length_c   1.000
_cell.angle_alpha   90.00
_cell.angle_beta   90.00
_cell.angle_gamma   90.00
#
_symmetry.space_group_name_H-M   'P 1'
#
loop_
_entity.id
_entity.type
_entity.pdbx_description
1 polymer ?
#
loop_
_entity_poly.entity_id
_entity_poly.type
_entity_poly.pdbx_seq_one_letter_code
_entity_poly.pdbx_strand_id
1 'polypeptide(L)'
;MLGNVGVPTFYDKLLCVPLLNLSVVAIDRAVSSINFQPLPNIWRSDWLSGRANLAHMSIWIVVFAAMTLLGKTDGKHTGDSLPFWEQACTEDLPNGCYRLVQLKTTYCDDNSAWACNELGIHYRVGGIVVPDTEQAFGFFTQACELKFKAACANLLDNGLALRDVPHELDLRLLLREGGLNLMNESLDDLYARACNHDWIFACAAAGNKNRL
;
A
#
# COMPACT_ATOMS: atom_id res chain seq x y z
N MET A 1 -9.20 -5.81 -15.96
CA MET A 1 -9.84 -5.97 -17.29
C MET A 1 -10.37 -4.62 -17.81
N LEU A 2 -9.83 -3.49 -17.33
CA LEU A 2 -10.06 -2.14 -17.87
C LEU A 2 -8.97 -1.68 -18.85
N GLY A 3 -7.79 -2.31 -18.84
CA GLY A 3 -6.72 -2.04 -19.80
C GLY A 3 -7.09 -2.28 -21.26
N ASN A 4 -8.01 -3.22 -21.53
CA ASN A 4 -8.54 -3.46 -22.88
C ASN A 4 -9.51 -2.37 -23.36
N VAL A 5 -9.93 -1.46 -22.48
CA VAL A 5 -10.87 -0.36 -22.75
C VAL A 5 -10.15 1.01 -22.65
N GLY A 6 -8.81 1.01 -22.54
CA GLY A 6 -8.00 2.24 -22.51
C GLY A 6 -8.11 3.05 -21.21
N VAL A 7 -8.65 2.46 -20.15
CA VAL A 7 -8.77 3.10 -18.82
C VAL A 7 -7.60 2.63 -17.94
N PRO A 8 -7.00 3.52 -17.12
CA PRO A 8 -5.90 3.15 -16.22
C PRO A 8 -6.26 1.94 -15.35
N THR A 9 -5.35 0.96 -15.27
CA THR A 9 -5.54 -0.24 -14.44
C THR A 9 -5.64 0.06 -12.94
N PHE A 10 -5.32 1.30 -12.55
CA PHE A 10 -5.61 1.88 -11.23
C PHE A 10 -7.04 1.56 -10.75
N TYR A 11 -8.04 1.70 -11.61
CA TYR A 11 -9.44 1.50 -11.24
C TYR A 11 -9.84 0.03 -11.10
N ASP A 12 -9.14 -0.90 -11.77
CA ASP A 12 -9.43 -2.34 -11.67
C ASP A 12 -9.38 -2.83 -10.20
N LYS A 13 -8.53 -2.19 -9.38
CA LYS A 13 -8.33 -2.53 -7.96
C LYS A 13 -9.30 -1.78 -7.02
N LEU A 14 -9.90 -0.67 -7.45
CA LEU A 14 -10.83 0.15 -6.66
C LEU A 14 -12.30 -0.22 -6.86
N LEU A 15 -12.63 -0.98 -7.90
CA LEU A 15 -13.99 -1.43 -8.20
C LEU A 15 -14.60 -2.33 -7.11
N CYS A 16 -13.78 -2.95 -6.26
CA CYS A 16 -14.26 -3.84 -5.20
C CYS A 16 -15.19 -3.10 -4.21
N VAL A 17 -14.88 -1.86 -3.82
CA VAL A 17 -15.64 -1.14 -2.78
C VAL A 17 -17.04 -0.71 -3.26
N PRO A 18 -17.22 -0.11 -4.44
CA PRO A 18 -18.55 0.19 -4.97
C PRO A 18 -19.39 -1.08 -5.22
N LEU A 19 -18.76 -2.15 -5.72
CA LEU A 19 -19.45 -3.43 -5.96
C LEU A 19 -19.89 -4.07 -4.65
N LEU A 20 -19.05 -4.02 -3.60
CA LEU A 20 -19.41 -4.52 -2.29
C LEU A 20 -20.57 -3.71 -1.69
N ASN A 21 -20.51 -2.37 -1.75
CA ASN A 21 -21.58 -1.50 -1.24
C ASN A 21 -22.93 -1.75 -1.94
N LEU A 22 -22.92 -1.95 -3.26
CA LEU A 22 -24.12 -2.32 -4.03
C LEU A 22 -24.60 -3.74 -3.69
N SER A 23 -23.68 -4.67 -3.45
CA SER A 23 -24.01 -6.04 -3.06
C SER A 23 -24.67 -6.11 -1.68
N VAL A 24 -24.32 -5.22 -0.74
CA VAL A 24 -24.96 -5.17 0.59
C VAL A 24 -26.47 -4.95 0.48
N VAL A 25 -26.90 -4.02 -0.37
CA VAL A 25 -28.34 -3.75 -0.60
C VAL A 25 -29.05 -4.96 -1.21
N ALA A 26 -28.39 -5.66 -2.14
CA ALA A 26 -28.95 -6.86 -2.77
C ALA A 26 -29.04 -8.04 -1.79
N ILE A 27 -28.01 -8.23 -0.96
CA ILE A 27 -27.98 -9.25 0.10
C ILE A 27 -29.08 -8.98 1.13
N ASP A 28 -29.24 -7.73 1.57
CA ASP A 28 -30.24 -7.37 2.59
C ASP A 28 -31.69 -7.60 2.10
N ARG A 29 -31.94 -7.30 0.82
CA ARG A 29 -33.22 -7.64 0.15
C ARG A 29 -33.42 -9.15 0.03
N ALA A 30 -32.37 -9.91 -0.26
CA ALA A 30 -32.46 -11.37 -0.33
C ALA A 30 -32.76 -11.99 1.05
N VAL A 31 -32.12 -11.51 2.12
CA VAL A 31 -32.33 -12.02 3.48
C VAL A 31 -33.74 -11.74 4.00
N SER A 32 -34.27 -10.54 3.76
CA SER A 32 -35.64 -10.17 4.16
C SER A 32 -36.74 -10.94 3.41
N SER A 33 -36.42 -11.57 2.27
CA SER A 33 -37.34 -12.44 1.53
C SER A 33 -37.45 -13.87 2.10
N ILE A 34 -36.56 -14.26 3.03
CA ILE A 34 -36.52 -15.61 3.61
C ILE A 34 -37.33 -15.63 4.92
N ASN A 35 -38.48 -16.31 4.91
CA ASN A 35 -39.32 -16.51 6.08
C ASN A 35 -38.74 -17.63 6.97
N PHE A 36 -37.95 -17.27 7.99
CA PHE A 36 -37.46 -18.23 8.98
C PHE A 36 -38.52 -18.50 10.05
N GLN A 37 -38.93 -19.77 10.20
CA GLN A 37 -39.72 -20.21 11.34
C GLN A 37 -38.84 -20.21 12.60
N PRO A 38 -39.28 -19.62 13.72
CA PRO A 38 -38.45 -19.51 14.92
C PRO A 38 -38.22 -20.89 15.54
N LEU A 39 -36.95 -21.21 15.85
CA LEU A 39 -36.63 -22.32 16.75
C LEU A 39 -37.25 -22.04 18.15
N PRO A 40 -37.78 -23.06 18.84
CA PRO A 40 -38.33 -22.89 20.18
C PRO A 40 -37.22 -22.43 21.14
N ASN A 41 -37.47 -21.28 21.78
CA ASN A 41 -36.58 -20.60 22.72
C ASN A 41 -36.15 -21.51 23.88
N ILE A 42 -34.87 -21.91 23.92
CA ILE A 42 -34.24 -22.56 25.08
C ILE A 42 -33.62 -21.50 26.04
N TRP A 43 -33.55 -20.23 25.62
CA TRP A 43 -32.90 -19.15 26.38
C TRP A 43 -33.88 -18.03 26.77
N ARG A 44 -33.71 -17.47 27.98
CA ARG A 44 -34.57 -16.42 28.58
C ARG A 44 -34.69 -15.20 27.64
N SER A 45 -35.94 -14.79 27.43
CA SER A 45 -36.40 -13.76 26.50
C SER A 45 -35.92 -12.33 26.78
N ASP A 46 -35.35 -12.08 27.95
CA ASP A 46 -35.16 -10.71 28.45
C ASP A 46 -33.80 -10.11 28.08
N TRP A 47 -32.89 -10.92 27.53
CA TRP A 47 -31.55 -10.46 27.13
C TRP A 47 -31.42 -10.14 25.63
N LEU A 48 -32.36 -10.62 24.80
CA LEU A 48 -32.31 -10.49 23.33
C LEU A 48 -33.68 -10.08 22.78
N SER A 49 -34.20 -8.93 23.21
CA SER A 49 -35.45 -8.34 22.70
C SER A 49 -35.35 -7.78 21.27
N GLY A 50 -34.39 -8.23 20.46
CA GLY A 50 -34.22 -7.91 19.04
C GLY A 50 -34.53 -9.10 18.16
N ARG A 51 -35.82 -9.45 17.99
CA ARG A 51 -36.31 -10.59 17.17
C ARG A 51 -35.98 -10.52 15.66
N ALA A 52 -35.23 -9.53 15.19
CA ALA A 52 -34.80 -9.40 13.80
C ALA A 52 -33.30 -9.69 13.56
N ASN A 53 -32.49 -9.93 14.60
CA ASN A 53 -31.03 -9.86 14.42
C ASN A 53 -30.28 -11.20 14.31
N LEU A 54 -30.84 -12.35 14.71
CA LEU A 54 -30.05 -13.60 14.72
C LEU A 54 -29.83 -14.21 13.32
N ALA A 55 -30.84 -14.18 12.44
CA ALA A 55 -30.72 -14.67 11.06
C ALA A 55 -29.78 -13.78 10.23
N HIS A 56 -29.90 -12.46 10.37
CA HIS A 56 -28.99 -11.50 9.73
C HIS A 56 -27.56 -11.68 10.25
N MET A 57 -27.36 -11.78 11.57
CA MET A 57 -26.04 -11.98 12.16
C MET A 57 -25.41 -13.30 11.72
N SER A 58 -26.16 -14.40 11.64
CA SER A 58 -25.63 -15.69 11.17
C SER A 58 -25.24 -15.67 9.70
N ILE A 59 -26.01 -15.02 8.82
CA ILE A 59 -25.65 -14.85 7.41
C ILE A 59 -24.41 -13.99 7.25
N TRP A 60 -24.32 -12.85 7.95
CA TRP A 60 -23.12 -12.02 7.93
C TRP A 60 -21.90 -12.76 8.47
N ILE A 61 -22.05 -13.52 9.56
CA ILE A 61 -20.98 -14.37 10.10
C ILE A 61 -20.51 -15.38 9.03
N VAL A 62 -21.42 -16.04 8.30
CA VAL A 62 -21.05 -16.96 7.22
C VAL A 62 -20.37 -16.24 6.05
N VAL A 63 -20.86 -15.07 5.66
CA VAL A 63 -20.27 -14.26 4.58
C VAL A 63 -18.86 -13.78 4.96
N PHE A 64 -18.67 -13.24 6.15
CA PHE A 64 -17.35 -12.82 6.64
C PHE A 64 -16.41 -14.01 6.87
N ALA A 65 -16.90 -15.13 7.40
CA ALA A 65 -16.11 -16.36 7.53
C ALA A 65 -15.69 -16.91 6.17
N ALA A 66 -16.58 -16.90 5.18
CA ALA A 66 -16.25 -17.30 3.81
C ALA A 66 -15.21 -16.35 3.18
N MET A 67 -15.35 -15.03 3.33
CA MET A 67 -14.36 -14.07 2.83
C MET A 67 -12.98 -14.26 3.48
N THR A 68 -12.95 -14.59 4.78
CA THR A 68 -11.72 -14.88 5.53
C THR A 68 -11.06 -16.18 5.06
N LEU A 69 -11.84 -17.26 4.94
CA LEU A 69 -11.34 -18.58 4.52
C LEU A 69 -10.89 -18.61 3.05
N LEU A 70 -11.54 -17.80 2.20
CA LEU A 70 -11.16 -17.64 0.79
C LEU A 70 -9.96 -16.71 0.59
N GLY A 71 -9.37 -16.17 1.68
CA GLY A 71 -8.17 -15.34 1.61
C GLY A 71 -8.36 -13.98 0.91
N LYS A 72 -9.60 -13.50 0.76
CA LYS A 72 -9.90 -12.21 0.12
C LYS A 72 -9.92 -11.02 1.09
N THR A 73 -9.63 -11.25 2.36
CA THR A 73 -9.38 -10.20 3.36
C THR A 73 -7.92 -9.74 3.34
N ASP A 74 -7.26 -9.83 2.18
CA ASP A 74 -5.81 -9.75 1.98
C ASP A 74 -5.22 -8.45 2.55
N GLY A 75 -4.18 -8.60 3.37
CA GLY A 75 -3.38 -7.56 3.99
C GLY A 75 -2.55 -6.72 3.02
N LYS A 76 -2.58 -7.01 1.71
CA LYS A 76 -2.03 -6.13 0.67
C LYS A 76 -2.99 -4.98 0.38
N HIS A 77 -2.91 -3.91 1.15
CA HIS A 77 -3.54 -2.64 0.75
C HIS A 77 -2.68 -1.97 -0.32
N THR A 78 -3.22 -1.77 -1.51
CA THR A 78 -2.50 -1.16 -2.64
C THR A 78 -1.99 0.26 -2.35
N GLY A 79 -2.65 0.95 -1.42
CA GLY A 79 -2.26 2.27 -0.95
C GLY A 79 -0.98 2.28 -0.10
N ASP A 80 -0.44 1.11 0.28
CA ASP A 80 0.73 1.01 1.15
C ASP A 80 2.05 0.92 0.36
N SER A 81 2.00 0.62 -0.94
CA SER A 81 3.22 0.48 -1.75
C SER A 81 3.67 1.81 -2.35
N LEU A 82 4.95 2.12 -2.20
CA LEU A 82 5.54 3.33 -2.77
C LEU A 82 5.49 3.36 -4.32
N PRO A 83 5.80 2.29 -5.06
CA PRO A 83 5.71 2.29 -6.53
C PRO A 83 4.31 2.62 -7.07
N PHE A 84 3.26 2.22 -6.35
CA PHE A 84 1.89 2.60 -6.69
C PHE A 84 1.68 4.12 -6.68
N TRP A 85 2.20 4.82 -5.66
CA TRP A 85 2.09 6.28 -5.59
C TRP A 85 2.99 7.00 -6.58
N GLU A 86 4.13 6.42 -6.95
CA GLU A 86 4.96 6.91 -8.06
C GLU A 86 4.22 6.84 -9.38
N GLN A 87 3.55 5.71 -9.65
CA GLN A 87 2.71 5.55 -10.83
C GLN A 87 1.53 6.52 -10.81
N ALA A 88 0.80 6.61 -9.69
CA ALA A 88 -0.35 7.50 -9.56
C ALA A 88 0.02 8.98 -9.79
N CYS A 89 1.20 9.40 -9.30
CA CYS A 89 1.72 10.74 -9.57
C CYS A 89 2.09 10.93 -11.04
N THR A 90 2.75 9.94 -11.67
CA THR A 90 3.12 10.00 -13.10
C THR A 90 1.89 10.05 -14.01
N GLU A 91 0.79 9.40 -13.61
CA GLU A 91 -0.50 9.38 -14.33
C GLU A 91 -1.36 10.62 -14.03
N ASP A 92 -0.84 11.62 -13.31
CA ASP A 92 -1.53 12.86 -12.91
C ASP A 92 -2.87 12.61 -12.19
N LEU A 93 -2.92 11.55 -11.38
CA LEU A 93 -4.11 11.22 -10.61
C LEU A 93 -4.31 12.22 -9.47
N PRO A 94 -5.56 12.57 -9.12
CA PRO A 94 -5.84 13.49 -8.02
C PRO A 94 -5.15 13.08 -6.72
N ASN A 95 -4.39 14.01 -6.14
CA ASN A 95 -3.59 13.81 -4.92
C ASN A 95 -2.46 12.76 -5.02
N GLY A 96 -2.17 12.19 -6.19
CA GLY A 96 -1.14 11.16 -6.36
C GLY A 96 0.24 11.66 -5.92
N CYS A 97 0.68 12.78 -6.49
CA CYS A 97 1.97 13.40 -6.15
C CYS A 97 2.03 13.91 -4.70
N TYR A 98 0.94 14.50 -4.20
CA TYR A 98 0.88 14.96 -2.80
C TYR A 98 1.07 13.79 -1.82
N ARG A 99 0.39 12.67 -2.06
CA ARG A 99 0.53 11.45 -1.24
C ARG A 99 1.91 10.83 -1.36
N LEU A 100 2.50 10.82 -2.55
CA LEU A 100 3.86 10.33 -2.76
C LEU A 100 4.88 11.11 -1.93
N VAL A 101 4.79 12.46 -1.95
CA VAL A 101 5.67 13.32 -1.15
C VAL A 101 5.46 13.04 0.34
N GLN A 102 4.22 13.02 0.82
CA GLN A 102 3.90 12.72 2.21
C GLN A 102 4.49 11.37 2.66
N LEU A 103 4.34 10.33 1.85
CA LEU A 103 4.85 9.00 2.15
C LEU A 103 6.38 8.96 2.18
N LYS A 104 7.05 9.60 1.21
CA LYS A 104 8.52 9.73 1.21
C LYS A 104 9.01 10.52 2.42
N THR A 105 8.30 11.57 2.85
CA THR A 105 8.60 12.32 4.08
C THR A 105 8.56 11.42 5.30
N THR A 106 7.48 10.65 5.49
CA THR A 106 7.38 9.71 6.61
C THR A 106 8.52 8.69 6.61
N TYR A 107 8.87 8.12 5.46
CA TYR A 107 10.00 7.19 5.40
C TYR A 107 11.36 7.86 5.66
N CYS A 108 11.56 9.09 5.20
CA CYS A 108 12.77 9.85 5.51
C CYS A 108 12.87 10.17 7.01
N ASP A 109 11.77 10.57 7.64
CA ASP A 109 11.68 10.80 9.09
C ASP A 109 12.00 9.50 9.88
N ASP A 110 11.61 8.34 9.33
CA ASP A 110 11.95 7.01 9.84
C ASP A 110 13.38 6.54 9.48
N ASN A 111 14.24 7.45 8.99
CA ASN A 111 15.63 7.20 8.58
C ASN A 111 15.81 6.30 7.35
N SER A 112 14.88 6.33 6.39
CA SER A 112 15.16 5.81 5.06
C SER A 112 16.07 6.79 4.29
N ALA A 113 17.33 6.40 4.14
CA ALA A 113 18.34 7.14 3.40
C ALA A 113 17.93 7.33 1.92
N TRP A 114 17.34 6.29 1.34
CA TRP A 114 16.80 6.34 -0.02
C TRP A 114 15.67 7.37 -0.15
N ALA A 115 14.69 7.34 0.76
CA ALA A 115 13.54 8.26 0.71
C ALA A 115 13.98 9.73 0.90
N CYS A 116 14.93 9.98 1.80
CA CYS A 116 15.53 11.30 1.96
C CYS A 116 16.22 11.77 0.67
N ASN A 117 17.03 10.92 0.00
CA ASN A 117 17.64 11.30 -1.28
C ASN A 117 16.60 11.65 -2.35
N GLU A 118 15.53 10.86 -2.43
CA GLU A 118 14.43 11.08 -3.37
C GLU A 118 13.71 12.41 -3.12
N LEU A 119 13.42 12.75 -1.86
CA LEU A 119 12.87 14.07 -1.50
C LEU A 119 13.82 15.19 -1.90
N GLY A 120 15.12 15.03 -1.60
CA GLY A 120 16.13 16.01 -1.99
C GLY A 120 16.12 16.29 -3.50
N ILE A 121 15.96 15.25 -4.33
CA ILE A 121 15.84 15.39 -5.78
C ILE A 121 14.57 16.14 -6.16
N HIS A 122 13.42 15.81 -5.56
CA HIS A 122 12.15 16.50 -5.86
C HIS A 122 12.20 17.97 -5.48
N TYR A 123 12.79 18.32 -4.33
CA TYR A 123 12.97 19.73 -3.94
C TYR A 123 14.05 20.46 -4.76
N ARG A 124 15.04 19.75 -5.32
CA ARG A 124 16.03 20.36 -6.21
C ARG A 124 15.48 20.61 -7.62
N VAL A 125 14.88 19.59 -8.21
CA VAL A 125 14.43 19.58 -9.61
C VAL A 125 13.04 20.21 -9.74
N GLY A 126 12.20 20.06 -8.72
CA GLY A 126 10.79 20.43 -8.75
C GLY A 126 9.91 19.36 -9.40
N GLY A 127 8.82 19.81 -10.03
CA GLY A 127 7.85 18.97 -10.74
C GLY A 127 6.68 18.59 -9.85
N ILE A 128 6.92 17.82 -8.79
CA ILE A 128 5.87 17.37 -7.86
C ILE A 128 5.80 18.22 -6.58
N VAL A 129 6.84 19.00 -6.32
CA VAL A 129 6.92 20.03 -5.26
C VAL A 129 7.51 21.31 -5.85
N VAL A 130 7.28 22.44 -5.18
CA VAL A 130 7.95 23.69 -5.51
C VAL A 130 9.43 23.53 -5.20
N PRO A 131 10.34 23.84 -6.14
CA PRO A 131 11.77 23.79 -5.87
C PRO A 131 12.17 24.61 -4.65
N ASP A 132 12.96 24.01 -3.77
CA ASP A 132 13.52 24.63 -2.58
C ASP A 132 14.91 24.03 -2.33
N THR A 133 15.94 24.83 -2.63
CA THR A 133 17.34 24.41 -2.52
C THR A 133 17.77 24.14 -1.08
N GLU A 134 17.17 24.83 -0.09
CA GLU A 134 17.52 24.65 1.32
C GLU A 134 16.95 23.32 1.83
N GLN A 135 15.68 23.05 1.54
CA GLN A 135 15.06 21.76 1.85
C GLN A 135 15.78 20.61 1.14
N ALA A 136 16.12 20.78 -0.14
CA ALA A 136 16.88 19.79 -0.89
C ALA A 136 18.22 19.46 -0.21
N PHE A 137 18.97 20.49 0.19
CA PHE A 137 20.25 20.32 0.89
C PHE A 137 20.08 19.58 2.23
N GLY A 138 19.04 19.91 2.99
CA GLY A 138 18.71 19.23 4.25
C GLY A 138 18.47 17.72 4.04
N PHE A 139 17.61 17.37 3.09
CA PHE A 139 17.30 15.97 2.80
C PHE A 139 18.52 15.18 2.28
N PHE A 140 19.32 15.77 1.40
CA PHE A 140 20.55 15.13 0.93
C PHE A 140 21.57 14.97 2.06
N THR A 141 21.65 15.92 2.99
CA THR A 141 22.54 15.85 4.16
C THR A 141 22.19 14.64 5.01
N GLN A 142 20.92 14.50 5.39
CA GLN A 142 20.43 13.36 6.18
C GLN A 142 20.68 12.03 5.46
N ALA A 143 20.36 11.93 4.17
CA ALA A 143 20.62 10.71 3.39
C ALA A 143 22.11 10.35 3.32
N CYS A 144 22.99 11.36 3.19
CA CYS A 144 24.43 11.14 3.17
C CYS A 144 24.98 10.70 4.54
N GLU A 145 24.47 11.26 5.64
CA GLU A 145 24.80 10.83 7.00
C GLU A 145 24.43 9.35 7.23
N LEU A 146 23.29 8.94 6.68
CA LEU A 146 22.82 7.55 6.60
C LEU A 146 23.57 6.69 5.55
N LYS A 147 24.70 7.18 5.02
CA LYS A 147 25.63 6.49 4.12
C LYS A 147 25.07 6.17 2.73
N PHE A 148 24.06 6.91 2.27
CA PHE A 148 23.57 6.79 0.90
C PHE A 148 24.48 7.54 -0.08
N LYS A 149 25.30 6.80 -0.84
CA LYS A 149 26.37 7.37 -1.68
C LYS A 149 25.87 8.39 -2.70
N ALA A 150 24.73 8.12 -3.34
CA ALA A 150 24.14 9.03 -4.32
C ALA A 150 23.78 10.38 -3.70
N ALA A 151 23.29 10.40 -2.45
CA ALA A 151 22.99 11.65 -1.75
C ALA A 151 24.25 12.46 -1.44
N CYS A 152 25.33 11.81 -1.02
CA CYS A 152 26.61 12.49 -0.81
C CYS A 152 27.12 13.16 -2.09
N ALA A 153 26.98 12.49 -3.25
CA ALA A 153 27.32 13.09 -4.52
C ALA A 153 26.40 14.27 -4.88
N ASN A 154 25.09 14.14 -4.61
CA ASN A 154 24.12 15.23 -4.81
C ASN A 154 24.42 16.45 -3.92
N LEU A 155 24.97 16.28 -2.71
CA LEU A 155 25.41 17.41 -1.87
C LEU A 155 26.58 18.19 -2.46
N LEU A 156 27.50 17.48 -3.12
CA LEU A 156 28.75 18.06 -3.61
C LEU A 156 28.55 18.86 -4.91
N ASP A 157 27.49 18.57 -5.66
CA ASP A 157 27.20 19.23 -6.93
C ASP A 157 25.70 19.52 -7.07
N ASN A 158 25.36 20.80 -7.16
CA ASN A 158 23.99 21.30 -7.31
C ASN A 158 23.35 20.93 -8.67
N GLY A 159 24.15 20.56 -9.68
CA GLY A 159 23.68 20.09 -10.98
C GLY A 159 23.31 18.60 -10.99
N LEU A 160 23.66 17.85 -9.95
CA LEU A 160 23.36 16.42 -9.87
C LEU A 160 21.98 16.12 -9.27
N ALA A 161 21.39 15.03 -9.74
CA ALA A 161 20.15 14.45 -9.23
C ALA A 161 20.23 12.91 -9.30
N LEU A 162 21.30 12.36 -8.73
CA LEU A 162 21.62 10.94 -8.77
C LEU A 162 20.65 10.12 -7.92
N ARG A 163 20.11 9.07 -8.52
CA ARG A 163 19.26 8.05 -7.89
C ARG A 163 20.02 6.74 -7.80
N ASP A 164 19.68 5.93 -6.81
CA ASP A 164 20.19 4.55 -6.66
C ASP A 164 19.09 3.68 -6.06
N VAL A 165 19.30 2.36 -6.00
CA VAL A 165 18.36 1.43 -5.37
C VAL A 165 18.35 1.61 -3.84
N PRO A 166 17.22 1.33 -3.16
CA PRO A 166 17.17 1.37 -1.71
C PRO A 166 18.17 0.38 -1.08
N HIS A 167 18.80 0.76 0.03
CA HIS A 167 19.59 -0.19 0.80
C HIS A 167 18.69 -1.22 1.50
N GLU A 168 19.30 -2.28 2.02
CA GLU A 168 18.57 -3.32 2.76
C GLU A 168 17.76 -2.76 3.94
N LEU A 169 18.32 -1.80 4.70
CA LEU A 169 17.60 -1.14 5.80
C LEU A 169 16.44 -0.27 5.30
N ASP A 170 16.59 0.38 4.15
CA ASP A 170 15.49 1.09 3.50
C ASP A 170 14.36 0.12 3.14
N LEU A 171 14.68 -1.02 2.52
CA LEU A 171 13.67 -2.02 2.14
C LEU A 171 12.86 -2.52 3.33
N ARG A 172 13.49 -2.68 4.50
CA ARG A 172 12.77 -3.06 5.73
C ARG A 172 11.80 -2.01 6.24
N LEU A 173 11.98 -0.75 5.87
CA LEU A 173 11.05 0.35 6.17
C LEU A 173 9.97 0.45 5.09
N LEU A 174 10.39 0.45 3.82
CA LEU A 174 9.55 0.67 2.64
C LEU A 174 8.55 -0.47 2.39
N LEU A 175 8.82 -1.67 2.89
CA LEU A 175 8.02 -2.88 2.63
C LEU A 175 7.18 -3.33 3.84
N ARG A 176 7.04 -2.50 4.88
CA ARG A 176 6.21 -2.84 6.04
C ARG A 176 4.74 -2.81 5.67
N GLU A 177 4.05 -3.92 5.91
CA GLU A 177 2.59 -4.02 5.80
C GLU A 177 2.00 -4.16 7.20
N GLY A 178 0.92 -3.43 7.52
CA GLY A 178 0.19 -3.59 8.78
C GLY A 178 1.03 -3.47 10.07
N GLY A 179 2.14 -2.72 10.03
CA GLY A 179 3.05 -2.57 11.18
C GLY A 179 4.03 -3.74 11.41
N LEU A 180 4.15 -4.67 10.46
CA LEU A 180 5.12 -5.76 10.51
C LEU A 180 6.55 -5.24 10.63
N ASN A 181 7.35 -5.91 11.46
CA ASN A 181 8.77 -5.65 11.62
C ASN A 181 9.58 -6.67 10.80
N LEU A 182 10.36 -6.18 9.83
CA LEU A 182 11.12 -7.00 8.87
C LEU A 182 12.60 -7.16 9.24
N MET A 183 13.01 -6.91 10.49
CA MET A 183 14.42 -6.96 10.90
C MET A 183 15.05 -8.36 10.79
N ASN A 184 14.25 -9.42 10.93
CA ASN A 184 14.72 -10.80 10.83
C ASN A 184 14.49 -11.42 9.44
N GLU A 185 13.87 -10.69 8.52
CA GLU A 185 13.65 -11.16 7.15
C GLU A 185 14.97 -11.25 6.39
N SER A 186 15.12 -12.33 5.63
CA SER A 186 16.30 -12.53 4.78
C SER A 186 16.32 -11.51 3.65
N LEU A 187 17.50 -11.20 3.12
CA LEU A 187 17.62 -10.29 1.98
C LEU A 187 16.83 -10.81 0.77
N ASP A 188 16.82 -12.13 0.55
CA ASP A 188 16.10 -12.75 -0.56
C ASP A 188 14.59 -12.56 -0.42
N ASP A 189 14.05 -12.73 0.79
CA ASP A 189 12.64 -12.53 1.07
C ASP A 189 12.25 -11.06 0.96
N LEU A 190 13.13 -10.13 1.37
CA LEU A 190 12.94 -8.69 1.16
C LEU A 190 12.86 -8.33 -0.33
N TYR A 191 13.72 -8.92 -1.17
CA TYR A 191 13.69 -8.70 -2.61
C TYR A 191 12.46 -9.33 -3.27
N ALA A 192 12.08 -10.55 -2.85
CA ALA A 192 10.84 -11.18 -3.31
C ALA A 192 9.62 -10.32 -2.95
N ARG A 193 9.56 -9.82 -1.70
CA ARG A 193 8.55 -8.87 -1.24
C ARG A 193 8.58 -7.59 -2.06
N ALA A 194 9.74 -6.97 -2.26
CA ALA A 194 9.87 -5.77 -3.09
C ALA A 194 9.35 -6.00 -4.52
N CYS A 195 9.67 -7.14 -5.14
CA CYS A 195 9.11 -7.48 -6.45
C CYS A 195 7.58 -7.59 -6.41
N ASN A 196 7.02 -8.19 -5.36
CA ASN A 196 5.57 -8.25 -5.17
C ASN A 196 4.92 -6.87 -4.96
N HIS A 197 5.69 -5.86 -4.52
CA HIS A 197 5.30 -4.46 -4.44
C HIS A 197 5.70 -3.64 -5.69
N ASP A 198 5.91 -4.30 -6.83
CA ASP A 198 6.17 -3.68 -8.13
C ASP A 198 7.50 -2.89 -8.21
N TRP A 199 8.47 -3.18 -7.32
CA TRP A 199 9.83 -2.65 -7.45
C TRP A 199 10.59 -3.38 -8.56
N ILE A 200 10.75 -2.72 -9.71
CA ILE A 200 11.31 -3.30 -10.94
C ILE A 200 12.71 -3.90 -10.72
N PHE A 201 13.59 -3.21 -9.98
CA PHE A 201 14.95 -3.68 -9.74
C PHE A 201 14.98 -5.01 -8.97
N ALA A 202 14.01 -5.22 -8.07
CA ALA A 202 13.95 -6.41 -7.24
C ALA A 202 13.44 -7.63 -8.01
N CYS A 203 12.53 -7.43 -8.96
CA CYS A 203 12.04 -8.50 -9.83
C CYS A 203 13.13 -9.09 -10.74
N ALA A 204 14.04 -8.25 -11.24
CA ALA A 204 15.17 -8.71 -12.03
C ALA A 204 16.13 -9.58 -11.20
N ALA A 205 16.35 -9.23 -9.93
CA ALA A 205 17.19 -10.00 -9.02
C ALA A 205 16.54 -11.35 -8.63
N ALA A 206 15.23 -11.36 -8.37
CA ALA A 206 14.48 -12.58 -8.05
C ALA A 206 14.40 -13.55 -9.25
N GLY A 207 14.23 -13.02 -10.47
CA GLY A 207 14.13 -13.82 -11.70
C GLY A 207 15.41 -14.55 -12.10
N ASN A 208 16.59 -14.03 -11.73
CA ASN A 208 17.88 -14.68 -12.01
C ASN A 208 18.15 -15.91 -11.13
N LYS A 209 17.51 -16.03 -9.96
CA LYS A 209 17.65 -17.20 -9.08
C LYS A 209 16.81 -18.40 -9.52
N ASN A 210 15.64 -18.18 -10.12
CA ASN A 210 14.80 -19.27 -10.66
C ASN A 210 15.36 -19.92 -11.95
N ARG A 211 16.56 -19.53 -12.40
CA ARG A 211 17.28 -20.07 -13.56
C ARG A 211 18.58 -20.80 -13.21
N LEU A 212 18.93 -20.90 -11.93
CA LEU A 212 20.05 -21.69 -11.40
C LEU A 212 19.52 -22.87 -10.59
#